data_AF-A0A317XH04-F1
#
_entry.id   AF-A0A317XH04-F1
#
_cell.length_a   1.000
_cell.length_b   1.000
_cell.length_c   1.000
_cell.angle_alpha   90.00
_cell.angle_beta   90.00
_cell.angle_gamma   90.00
#
_symmetry.space_group_name_H-M   'P 1'
#
loop_
_entity.id
_entity.type
_entity.pdbx_description
1 polymer ?
#
loop_
_entity_poly.entity_id
_entity_poly.type
_entity_poly.pdbx_seq_one_letter_code
_entity_poly.pdbx_strand_id
1 'polypeptide(L)'
;MSVAASVLGYAGLGFLTRCYALGLQKRNILENLGGHAMVMTAFGGLGYYIHGLEGRQLELIAQKKDQILKNRERVSASSSEE
;
A
#
# COMPACT_ATOMS: atom_id res chain seq x y z
N MET A 1 5.06 -5.05 5.11
CA MET A 1 4.13 -4.50 6.13
C MET A 1 3.04 -5.50 6.39
N SER A 2 2.43 -5.54 7.58
CA SER A 2 1.25 -6.40 7.79
C SER A 2 0.01 -5.75 7.18
N VAL A 3 -0.94 -6.57 6.73
CA VAL A 3 -2.25 -6.10 6.23
C VAL A 3 -2.92 -5.20 7.27
N ALA A 4 -2.87 -5.60 8.55
CA ALA A 4 -3.44 -4.83 9.65
C ALA A 4 -2.81 -3.44 9.78
N ALA A 5 -1.47 -3.33 9.65
CA ALA A 5 -0.79 -2.04 9.69
C ALA A 5 -1.19 -1.15 8.51
N SER A 6 -1.30 -1.70 7.30
CA SER A 6 -1.76 -0.94 6.12
C SER A 6 -3.21 -0.47 6.30
N VAL A 7 -4.12 -1.35 6.73
CA VAL A 7 -5.53 -1.00 6.96
C VAL A 7 -5.67 0.06 8.04
N LEU A 8 -5.02 -0.12 9.20
CA LEU A 8 -5.08 0.83 10.31
C LEU A 8 -4.44 2.17 9.97
N GLY A 9 -3.31 2.15 9.24
CA GLY A 9 -2.65 3.37 8.78
C GLY A 9 -3.55 4.20 7.87
N TYR A 10 -4.14 3.56 6.85
CA TYR A 10 -5.07 4.26 5.96
C TYR A 10 -6.37 4.66 6.67
N ALA A 11 -6.94 3.82 7.54
CA ALA A 11 -8.11 4.19 8.33
C ALA A 11 -7.83 5.43 9.21
N GLY A 12 -6.64 5.50 9.82
CA GLY A 12 -6.17 6.68 10.56
C GLY A 12 -6.07 7.93 9.67
N LEU A 13 -5.57 7.80 8.44
CA LEU A 13 -5.59 8.90 7.47
C LEU A 13 -7.03 9.35 7.12
N GLY A 14 -7.96 8.42 6.97
CA GLY A 14 -9.37 8.73 6.75
C GLY A 14 -9.99 9.48 7.93
N PHE A 15 -9.69 9.06 9.16
CA PHE A 15 -10.10 9.76 10.37
C PHE A 15 -9.57 11.21 10.39
N LEU A 16 -8.27 11.39 10.18
CA LEU A 16 -7.64 12.72 10.16
C LEU A 16 -8.20 13.60 9.05
N THR A 17 -8.47 13.04 7.88
CA THR A 17 -9.10 13.76 6.76
C THR A 17 -10.49 14.27 7.14
N ARG A 18 -11.28 13.45 7.84
CA ARG A 18 -12.60 13.87 8.33
C ARG A 18 -12.51 14.95 9.40
N CYS A 19 -11.60 14.80 10.36
CA CYS A 19 -11.32 15.80 11.41
C CYS A 19 -10.89 17.13 10.79
N TYR A 20 -10.01 17.10 9.80
CA TYR A 20 -9.53 18.28 9.08
C TYR A 20 -10.66 19.00 8.34
N ALA A 21 -11.51 18.25 7.62
CA ALA A 21 -12.67 18.81 6.93
C ALA A 21 -13.66 19.50 7.88
N LEU A 22 -13.90 18.94 9.07
CA LEU A 22 -14.74 19.57 10.10
C LEU A 22 -14.10 20.82 10.69
N GLY A 23 -12.78 20.80 10.91
CA GLY A 23 -12.01 21.96 11.33
C GLY A 23 -12.13 23.13 10.35
N LEU A 24 -12.03 22.86 9.04
CA LEU A 24 -12.23 23.87 7.99
C LEU A 24 -13.66 24.45 8.00
N GLN A 25 -14.65 23.62 8.31
CA GLN A 25 -16.05 24.04 8.44
C GLN A 25 -16.34 24.77 9.76
N LYS A 26 -15.34 24.97 10.64
CA LYS A 26 -15.50 25.52 12.00
C LYS A 26 -16.53 24.74 12.83
N ARG A 27 -16.64 23.43 12.56
CA ARG A 27 -17.51 22.49 13.25
C ARG A 27 -16.72 21.73 14.31
N ASN A 28 -17.43 21.10 15.25
CA ASN A 28 -16.76 20.25 16.23
C ASN A 28 -16.06 19.09 15.50
N ILE A 29 -14.81 18.82 15.86
CA ILE A 29 -13.96 17.83 15.20
C ILE A 29 -14.54 16.42 15.30
N LEU A 30 -15.25 16.11 16.39
CA LEU A 30 -15.88 14.79 16.60
C LEU A 30 -17.36 14.78 16.21
N GLU A 31 -17.82 15.80 15.49
CA GLU A 31 -19.21 15.86 15.04
C GLU A 31 -19.51 14.76 14.01
N ASN A 32 -20.66 14.09 14.19
CA ASN A 32 -21.10 12.98 13.35
C ASN A 32 -20.06 11.83 13.30
N LEU A 33 -20.01 11.04 14.36
CA LEU A 33 -19.14 9.86 14.47
C LEU A 33 -19.43 8.80 13.38
N GLY A 34 -20.67 8.70 12.91
CA GLY A 34 -21.00 7.84 11.77
C GLY A 34 -20.28 8.25 10.49
N GLY A 35 -20.14 9.56 10.26
CA GLY A 35 -19.33 10.11 9.17
C GLY A 35 -17.83 9.77 9.31
N HIS A 36 -17.30 9.77 10.52
CA HIS A 36 -15.92 9.33 10.77
C HIS A 36 -15.74 7.85 10.45
N ALA A 37 -16.64 7.00 10.95
CA ALA A 37 -16.61 5.56 10.68
C ALA A 37 -16.66 5.27 9.17
N MET A 38 -17.56 5.94 8.43
CA MET A 38 -17.65 5.77 6.98
C MET A 38 -16.34 6.13 6.24
N VAL A 39 -15.73 7.27 6.56
CA VAL A 39 -14.48 7.69 5.92
C VAL A 39 -13.30 6.79 6.32
N MET A 40 -13.24 6.40 7.60
CA MET A 40 -12.24 5.44 8.08
C MET A 40 -12.35 4.10 7.36
N THR A 41 -13.57 3.58 7.18
CA THR A 41 -13.80 2.32 6.46
C THR A 41 -13.43 2.46 4.98
N ALA A 42 -13.80 3.56 4.32
CA ALA A 42 -13.45 3.79 2.93
C ALA A 42 -11.92 3.82 2.71
N PHE A 43 -11.20 4.59 3.54
CA PHE A 43 -9.74 4.66 3.46
C PHE A 43 -9.08 3.33 3.88
N GLY A 44 -9.54 2.70 4.95
CA GLY A 44 -9.03 1.38 5.37
C GLY A 44 -9.20 0.32 4.27
N GLY A 45 -10.33 0.34 3.55
CA GLY A 45 -10.57 -0.50 2.37
C GLY A 45 -9.60 -0.22 1.22
N LEU A 46 -9.29 1.06 0.96
CA LEU A 46 -8.24 1.43 0.00
C LEU A 46 -6.86 0.91 0.43
N GLY A 47 -6.52 1.01 1.73
CA GLY A 47 -5.29 0.48 2.27
C GLY A 47 -5.15 -1.03 2.09
N TYR A 48 -6.24 -1.78 2.31
CA TYR A 48 -6.29 -3.22 2.03
C TYR A 48 -6.04 -3.52 0.55
N TYR A 49 -6.71 -2.78 -0.34
CA TYR A 49 -6.57 -2.98 -1.79
C TYR A 49 -5.13 -2.69 -2.27
N ILE A 50 -4.54 -1.57 -1.86
CA ILE A 50 -3.17 -1.19 -2.21
C ILE A 50 -2.17 -2.22 -1.70
N HIS A 51 -2.34 -2.69 -0.46
CA HIS A 51 -1.47 -3.72 0.11
C HIS A 51 -1.49 -5.03 -0.70
N GLY A 52 -2.66 -5.43 -1.20
CA GLY A 52 -2.77 -6.58 -2.11
C GLY A 52 -2.04 -6.38 -3.44
N LEU A 53 -2.06 -5.16 -4.00
CA LEU A 53 -1.32 -4.83 -5.22
C LEU A 53 0.20 -4.87 -5.02
N GLU A 54 0.70 -4.34 -3.90
CA GLU A 54 2.13 -4.35 -3.57
C GLU A 54 2.68 -5.78 -3.51
N GLY A 55 1.93 -6.72 -2.92
CA GLY A 55 2.32 -8.14 -2.87
C GLY A 55 2.56 -8.72 -4.26
N ARG A 56 1.64 -8.46 -5.21
CA ARG A 56 1.76 -8.94 -6.59
C ARG A 56 2.93 -8.28 -7.33
N GLN A 57 3.15 -6.98 -7.10
CA GLN A 57 4.26 -6.26 -7.73
C GLN A 57 5.61 -6.78 -7.23
N LEU A 58 5.76 -7.00 -5.92
CA LEU A 58 6.99 -7.53 -5.33
C LEU A 58 7.30 -8.94 -5.85
N GLU A 59 6.29 -9.79 -6.01
CA GLU A 59 6.45 -11.11 -6.61
C GLU A 59 6.96 -11.03 -8.06
N LEU A 60 6.35 -10.17 -8.88
CA LEU A 60 6.78 -9.97 -10.27
C LEU A 60 8.21 -9.43 -10.35
N ILE A 61 8.58 -8.50 -9.47
CA ILE A 61 9.95 -7.97 -9.38
C ILE A 61 10.93 -9.08 -9.00
N ALA A 62 10.59 -9.93 -8.03
CA ALA A 62 11.42 -11.04 -7.62
C ALA A 62 11.64 -12.05 -8.78
N GLN A 63 10.58 -12.39 -9.51
CA GLN A 63 10.66 -13.26 -10.69
C GLN A 63 11.56 -12.65 -11.79
N LYS A 64 11.42 -11.34 -12.05
CA LYS A 64 12.27 -10.64 -13.02
C LYS A 64 13.73 -10.60 -12.58
N LYS A 65 14.00 -10.41 -11.30
CA LYS A 65 15.36 -10.43 -10.75
C LYS A 65 16.02 -11.79 -10.94
N ASP A 66 15.29 -12.88 -10.70
CA ASP A 66 15.77 -14.25 -10.93
C ASP A 66 16.08 -14.53 -12.40
N GLN A 67 15.20 -14.08 -13.32
CA GLN A 67 15.45 -14.18 -14.77
C GLN A 67 16.73 -13.44 -15.19
N ILE A 68 16.97 -12.25 -14.66
CA ILE A 68 18.18 -11.46 -14.98
C ILE A 68 19.44 -12.18 -14.47
N LEU A 69 19.41 -12.77 -13.28
CA LEU A 69 20.54 -13.51 -12.73
C LEU A 69 20.89 -14.75 -13.58
N LYS A 70 19.88 -15.55 -13.95
CA LYS A 70 20.07 -16.72 -14.84
C LYS A 70 20.63 -16.31 -16.20
N ASN A 71 20.17 -15.20 -16.76
CA ASN A 71 20.70 -14.70 -18.02
C ASN A 71 22.16 -14.24 -17.88
N ARG A 72 22.54 -13.62 -16.76
CA ARG A 72 23.93 -13.25 -16.47
C ARG A 72 24.85 -14.45 -16.35
N GLU A 73 24.41 -15.50 -15.64
CA GLU A 73 25.16 -16.76 -15.52
C GLU A 73 25.42 -17.42 -16.88
N ARG A 74 24.40 -17.45 -17.74
CA ARG A 74 24.52 -17.97 -19.11
C ARG A 74 25.54 -17.20 -19.94
N VAL A 75 25.50 -15.87 -19.87
CA VAL A 75 26.46 -15.01 -20.61
C VAL A 75 27.89 -15.20 -20.09
N SER A 76 28.08 -15.30 -18.76
CA SER A 76 29.41 -15.56 -18.20
C SER A 76 29.96 -16.93 -18.57
N ALA A 77 29.11 -17.96 -18.61
CA ALA A 77 29.51 -19.31 -19.02
C ALA A 77 29.95 -19.36 -20.49
N SER A 78 29.17 -18.74 -21.39
CA SER A 78 29.54 -18.66 -22.81
C SER A 78 30.83 -17.89 -23.05
N SER A 79 31.14 -16.86 -22.25
CA SER A 79 32.39 -16.09 -22.38
C SER A 79 33.63 -16.80 -21.84
N SER A 80 33.46 -17.86 -21.04
CA SER A 80 34.58 -18.68 -20.56
C SER A 80 34.86 -19.90 -21.45
N GLU A 81 34.00 -20.18 -22.42
CA GLU A 81 34.12 -21.28 -23.38
C GLU A 81 34.72 -20.83 -24.73
N GLU A 82 34.88 -19.52 -24.98
CA GLU A 82 35.71 -18.92 -26.04
C GLU A 82 37.13 -18.62 -25.54
#